data_AF-A0A926B1U7-F1
#
_entry.id   AF-A0A926B1U7-F1
#
_cell.length_a   1.000
_cell.length_b   1.000
_cell.length_c   1.000
_cell.angle_alpha   90.00
_cell.angle_beta   90.00
_cell.angle_gamma   90.00
#
_symmetry.space_group_name_H-M   'P 1'
#
loop_
_entity.id
_entity.type
_entity.pdbx_description
1 polymer ?
#
loop_
_entity_poly.entity_id
_entity_poly.type
_entity_poly.pdbx_seq_one_letter_code
_entity_poly.pdbx_strand_id
1 'polypeptide(L)'
;MQLTRFDRWLREKYVYEMHIHTLRPTEYIPDGIEIIELPDVPGKRYKHLYVAKSNKAADELIHYLKENGQMYTTQVVDRDVWYAPFIAPKDKSVSWWLFSVFSVTITSFYILLFIKGLVEDPEFRKNFMEAIEVLKG
;
A
#
# COMPACT_ATOMS: atom_id res chain seq x y z
N MET A 1 -7.71 14.86 -2.02
CA MET A 1 -6.33 15.10 -1.58
C MET A 1 -5.39 14.50 -2.60
N GLN A 2 -4.39 15.24 -3.06
CA GLN A 2 -3.40 14.74 -4.02
C GLN A 2 -2.50 13.73 -3.29
N LEU A 3 -2.42 12.49 -3.79
CA LEU A 3 -1.50 11.47 -3.27
C LEU A 3 -0.05 11.94 -3.44
N THR A 4 0.79 11.69 -2.44
CA THR A 4 2.22 12.02 -2.54
C THR A 4 2.90 11.15 -3.59
N ARG A 5 4.03 11.60 -4.15
CA ARG A 5 4.82 10.81 -5.10
C ARG A 5 5.22 9.45 -4.53
N PHE A 6 5.49 9.42 -3.21
CA PHE A 6 5.82 8.20 -2.49
C PHE A 6 4.63 7.23 -2.42
N ASP A 7 3.44 7.71 -2.03
CA ASP A 7 2.25 6.86 -1.96
C ASP A 7 1.90 6.27 -3.34
N ARG A 8 2.07 7.05 -4.42
CA ARG A 8 1.88 6.57 -5.79
C ARG A 8 2.89 5.49 -6.18
N TRP A 9 4.17 5.71 -5.89
CA TRP A 9 5.22 4.72 -6.16
C TRP A 9 4.98 3.41 -5.38
N LEU A 10 4.57 3.52 -4.12
CA LEU A 10 4.26 2.38 -3.27
C LEU A 10 3.11 1.54 -3.85
N ARG A 11 2.06 2.21 -4.34
CA ARG A 11 0.91 1.57 -4.98
C ARG A 11 1.27 0.89 -6.30
N GLU A 12 2.03 1.58 -7.15
CA GLU A 12 2.55 1.01 -8.40
C GLU A 12 3.44 -0.21 -8.17
N LYS A 13 4.22 -0.21 -7.09
CA LYS A 13 5.18 -1.29 -6.82
C LYS A 13 4.55 -2.52 -6.16
N TYR A 14 3.59 -2.33 -5.25
CA TYR A 14 3.11 -3.41 -4.36
C TYR A 14 1.64 -3.77 -4.54
N VAL A 15 0.84 -2.88 -5.12
CA VAL A 15 -0.61 -3.07 -5.21
C VAL A 15 -1.04 -3.34 -6.64
N TYR A 16 -0.46 -2.64 -7.62
CA TYR A 16 -0.86 -2.83 -9.01
C TYR A 16 -0.30 -4.13 -9.62
N GLU A 17 -1.13 -4.75 -10.45
CA GLU A 17 -0.74 -5.78 -11.39
C GLU A 17 -1.33 -5.47 -12.76
N MET A 18 -0.65 -5.96 -13.79
CA MET A 18 -1.09 -5.77 -15.17
C MET A 18 -1.75 -7.03 -15.67
N HIS A 19 -3.01 -6.91 -16.07
CA HIS A 19 -3.82 -7.95 -16.67
C HIS A 19 -3.79 -7.77 -18.19
N ILE A 20 -3.11 -8.68 -18.87
CA ILE A 20 -2.96 -8.68 -20.33
C ILE A 20 -3.88 -9.77 -20.88
N HIS A 21 -4.93 -9.36 -21.58
CA HIS A 21 -5.90 -10.29 -22.15
C HIS A 21 -5.60 -10.52 -23.63
N THR A 22 -5.61 -11.77 -24.06
CA THR A 22 -5.38 -12.15 -25.46
C THR A 22 -6.46 -13.09 -25.99
N LEU A 23 -6.64 -13.07 -27.31
CA LEU A 23 -7.56 -13.98 -28.01
C LEU A 23 -6.95 -15.36 -28.20
N ARG A 24 -5.64 -15.41 -28.45
CA ARG A 24 -4.86 -16.62 -28.72
C ARG A 24 -3.82 -16.83 -27.63
N PRO A 25 -3.47 -18.07 -27.30
CA PRO A 25 -2.35 -18.34 -26.41
C PRO A 25 -1.04 -17.91 -27.07
N THR A 26 -0.12 -17.39 -26.27
CA THR A 26 1.26 -17.09 -26.68
C THR A 26 2.14 -18.33 -26.52
N GLU A 27 3.10 -18.52 -27.41
CA GLU A 27 4.07 -19.62 -27.34
C GLU A 27 5.19 -19.30 -26.33
N TYR A 28 5.56 -18.02 -26.24
CA TYR A 28 6.52 -17.52 -25.26
C TYR A 28 5.80 -16.83 -24.10
N ILE A 29 6.25 -17.13 -22.89
CA ILE A 29 5.78 -16.52 -21.65
C ILE A 29 7.02 -16.19 -20.84
N PRO A 30 7.33 -14.89 -20.63
CA PRO A 30 8.49 -14.49 -19.85
C PRO A 30 8.29 -14.80 -18.36
N ASP A 31 9.41 -14.91 -17.64
CA ASP A 31 9.40 -15.25 -16.22
C ASP A 31 8.60 -14.25 -15.38
N GLY A 32 7.83 -14.77 -14.42
CA GLY A 32 7.03 -13.95 -13.50
C GLY A 32 5.67 -13.50 -14.06
N ILE A 33 5.19 -14.13 -15.14
CA ILE A 33 3.82 -14.02 -15.63
C ILE A 33 3.02 -15.25 -15.21
N GLU A 34 1.85 -15.00 -14.64
CA GLU A 34 0.91 -16.02 -14.21
C GLU A 34 -0.20 -16.16 -15.25
N ILE A 35 -0.50 -17.37 -15.70
CA ILE A 35 -1.54 -17.65 -16.69
C ILE A 35 -2.81 -18.02 -15.94
N ILE A 36 -3.88 -17.28 -16.20
CA ILE A 36 -5.20 -17.57 -15.66
C ILE A 36 -6.11 -17.94 -16.83
N GLU A 37 -6.59 -19.18 -16.84
CA GLU A 37 -7.61 -19.61 -17.79
C GLU A 37 -8.95 -18.97 -17.42
N LEU A 38 -9.52 -18.22 -18.36
CA LEU A 38 -10.83 -17.60 -18.16
C LEU A 38 -11.93 -18.64 -18.43
N PRO A 39 -13.02 -18.67 -17.63
CA PRO A 39 -14.15 -19.54 -17.92
C PRO A 39 -14.77 -19.19 -19.28
N ASP A 40 -15.11 -20.21 -20.06
CA ASP A 40 -15.71 -20.04 -21.40
C ASP A 40 -17.17 -19.61 -21.28
N VAL A 41 -17.37 -18.30 -21.06
CA VAL A 41 -18.69 -17.69 -20.92
C VAL A 41 -19.09 -17.05 -22.25
N PRO A 42 -20.30 -17.33 -22.78
CA PRO A 42 -20.77 -16.72 -24.02
C PRO A 42 -20.79 -15.19 -23.90
N GLY A 43 -20.08 -14.51 -24.80
CA GLY A 43 -20.01 -13.04 -24.87
C GLY A 43 -18.66 -12.44 -24.46
N LYS A 44 -17.76 -13.17 -23.79
CA LYS A 44 -16.39 -12.71 -23.55
C LYS A 44 -15.51 -13.01 -24.76
N ARG A 45 -14.87 -11.98 -25.33
CA ARG A 45 -14.00 -12.10 -26.52
C ARG A 45 -12.64 -12.70 -26.17
N TYR A 46 -12.09 -12.37 -25.01
CA TYR A 46 -10.75 -12.81 -24.60
C TYR A 46 -10.84 -14.13 -23.84
N LYS A 47 -9.95 -15.07 -24.19
CA LYS A 47 -9.91 -16.42 -23.64
C LYS A 47 -8.74 -16.66 -22.70
N HIS A 48 -7.68 -15.86 -22.81
CA HIS A 48 -6.47 -16.02 -22.01
C HIS A 48 -6.18 -14.74 -21.26
N LEU A 49 -5.88 -14.87 -19.97
CA LEU A 49 -5.45 -13.79 -19.10
C LEU A 49 -4.02 -14.07 -18.63
N TYR A 50 -3.13 -13.12 -18.89
CA TYR A 50 -1.78 -13.10 -18.37
C TYR A 50 -1.68 -12.03 -17.29
N VAL A 51 -1.31 -12.42 -16.09
CA VAL A 51 -1.13 -11.51 -14.95
C VAL A 51 0.35 -11.29 -14.72
N ALA A 52 0.79 -10.05 -14.94
CA ALA A 52 2.16 -9.62 -14.72
C ALA A 52 2.27 -8.81 -13.42
N LYS A 53 3.06 -9.33 -12.47
CA LYS A 53 3.34 -8.69 -11.18
C LYS A 53 4.43 -7.61 -11.26
N SER A 54 5.11 -7.49 -12.40
CA SER A 54 6.14 -6.47 -12.60
C SER A 54 5.94 -5.78 -13.94
N ASN A 55 6.18 -4.46 -13.97
CA ASN A 55 6.12 -3.69 -15.22
C ASN A 55 7.10 -4.25 -16.26
N LYS A 56 8.29 -4.69 -15.84
CA LYS A 56 9.28 -5.27 -16.74
C LYS A 56 8.77 -6.52 -17.45
N ALA A 57 8.17 -7.47 -16.71
CA ALA A 57 7.61 -8.68 -17.30
C ALA A 57 6.42 -8.36 -18.21
N ALA A 58 5.57 -7.41 -17.80
CA ALA A 58 4.45 -6.95 -18.61
C ALA A 58 4.93 -6.32 -19.93
N ASP A 59 5.94 -5.46 -19.88
CA ASP A 59 6.53 -4.81 -21.05
C ASP A 59 7.17 -5.83 -22.00
N GLU A 60 7.85 -6.85 -21.47
CA GLU A 60 8.43 -7.93 -22.26
C GLU A 60 7.36 -8.75 -22.99
N LEU A 61 6.26 -9.11 -22.31
CA LEU A 61 5.14 -9.81 -22.96
C LEU A 61 4.47 -8.93 -24.01
N ILE A 62 4.24 -7.65 -23.71
CA ILE A 62 3.65 -6.70 -24.66
C ILE A 62 4.55 -6.54 -25.89
N HIS A 63 5.86 -6.49 -25.71
CA HIS A 63 6.81 -6.43 -26.80
C HIS A 63 6.68 -7.66 -27.70
N TYR A 64 6.72 -8.86 -27.12
CA TYR A 64 6.54 -10.11 -27.84
C TYR A 64 5.18 -10.17 -28.57
N LEU A 65 4.09 -9.74 -27.93
CA LEU A 65 2.76 -9.70 -28.54
C LEU A 65 2.69 -8.76 -29.74
N LYS A 66 3.34 -7.60 -29.65
CA LYS A 66 3.44 -6.63 -30.75
C LYS A 66 4.24 -7.17 -31.93
N GLU A 67 5.40 -7.79 -31.67
CA GLU A 67 6.24 -8.38 -32.71
C GLU A 67 5.51 -9.48 -33.49
N ASN A 68 4.66 -10.25 -32.80
CA ASN A 68 3.86 -11.30 -33.41
C ASN A 68 2.50 -10.81 -33.98
N GLY A 69 2.25 -9.50 -33.97
CA GLY A 69 1.00 -8.92 -34.48
C GLY A 69 -0.27 -9.41 -33.76
N GLN A 70 -0.13 -9.86 -32.50
CA GLN A 70 -1.26 -10.39 -31.74
C GLN A 70 -2.06 -9.26 -31.10
N MET A 71 -3.39 -9.37 -31.16
CA MET A 71 -4.28 -8.43 -30.50
C MET A 71 -4.34 -8.71 -28.99
N TYR A 72 -4.07 -7.67 -28.20
CA TYR A 72 -4.13 -7.73 -26.75
C TYR A 72 -4.84 -6.50 -26.17
N THR A 73 -5.36 -6.62 -24.95
CA THR A 73 -5.81 -5.47 -24.15
C THR A 73 -5.17 -5.53 -22.77
N THR A 74 -4.74 -4.38 -22.27
CA THR A 74 -4.08 -4.25 -20.97
C THR A 74 -4.99 -3.52 -19.99
N GLN A 75 -5.08 -4.03 -18.78
CA GLN A 75 -5.81 -3.42 -17.68
C GLN A 75 -4.90 -3.40 -16.45
N VAL A 76 -4.87 -2.27 -15.72
CA VAL A 76 -4.20 -2.18 -14.44
C VAL A 76 -5.23 -2.48 -13.36
N VAL A 77 -4.99 -3.53 -12.59
CA VAL A 77 -5.91 -4.01 -11.55
C VAL A 77 -5.20 -3.98 -10.20
N ASP A 78 -5.94 -3.67 -9.14
CA ASP A 78 -5.46 -3.78 -7.76
C ASP A 78 -5.39 -5.27 -7.38
N ARG A 79 -4.23 -5.73 -6.91
CA ARG A 79 -4.03 -7.09 -6.40
C ARG A 79 -4.98 -7.39 -5.26
N ASP A 80 -5.52 -8.60 -5.27
CA ASP A 80 -6.26 -9.14 -4.13
C ASP A 80 -5.29 -9.72 -3.09
N VAL A 81 -4.64 -8.82 -2.35
CA VAL A 81 -3.70 -9.18 -1.27
C VAL A 81 -4.14 -8.54 0.04
N TRP A 82 -4.04 -9.29 1.13
CA TRP A 82 -4.48 -8.86 2.47
C TRP A 82 -3.85 -7.54 2.92
N TYR A 83 -2.65 -7.21 2.42
CA TYR A 83 -1.92 -6.00 2.76
C TYR A 83 -2.26 -4.79 1.85
N ALA A 84 -2.92 -4.98 0.71
CA ALA A 84 -3.27 -3.88 -0.20
C ALA A 84 -4.07 -2.76 0.48
N PRO A 85 -5.05 -3.04 1.36
CA PRO A 85 -5.79 -1.99 2.08
C PRO A 85 -4.92 -1.15 3.01
N PHE A 86 -3.82 -1.71 3.53
CA PHE A 86 -2.89 -1.01 4.42
C PHE A 86 -1.92 -0.11 3.65
N ILE A 87 -1.50 -0.55 2.45
CA ILE A 87 -0.53 0.15 1.60
C ILE A 87 -1.19 1.23 0.74
N ALA A 88 -2.44 1.03 0.33
CA ALA A 88 -3.19 1.99 -0.49
C ALA A 88 -4.64 2.13 -0.02
N PRO A 89 -4.89 2.68 1.19
CA PRO A 89 -6.24 3.03 1.60
C PRO A 89 -6.80 4.09 0.64
N LYS A 90 -8.01 3.84 0.12
CA LYS A 90 -8.60 4.61 -1.00
C LYS A 90 -8.66 6.12 -0.76
N ASP A 91 -8.78 6.56 0.50
CA ASP A 91 -9.02 7.95 0.86
C ASP A 91 -7.94 8.59 1.76
N LYS A 92 -6.86 7.86 2.10
CA LYS A 92 -5.84 8.35 3.06
C LYS A 92 -4.42 8.18 2.53
N SER A 93 -3.56 9.16 2.85
CA SER A 93 -2.13 9.10 2.54
C SER A 93 -1.41 8.25 3.59
N VAL A 94 -0.71 7.20 3.15
CA VAL A 94 0.08 6.33 4.05
C VAL A 94 1.26 7.09 4.63
N SER A 95 1.94 7.90 3.81
CA SER A 95 3.00 8.79 4.30
C SER A 95 2.51 9.74 5.39
N TRP A 96 1.29 10.30 5.27
CA TRP A 96 0.72 11.14 6.33
C TRP A 96 0.37 10.36 7.60
N TRP A 97 -0.17 9.14 7.46
CA TRP A 97 -0.45 8.28 8.61
C TRP A 97 0.84 7.91 9.36
N LEU A 98 1.89 7.49 8.64
CA LEU A 98 3.21 7.20 9.23
C LEU A 98 3.80 8.42 9.94
N PHE A 99 3.73 9.59 9.30
CA PHE A 99 4.21 10.84 9.89
C PHE A 99 3.46 11.19 11.17
N SER A 100 2.13 11.07 11.16
CA SER A 100 1.29 11.33 12.34
C SER A 100 1.61 10.37 13.48
N VAL A 101 1.69 9.06 13.21
CA VAL A 101 2.04 8.06 14.22
C VAL A 101 3.42 8.33 14.82
N PHE A 102 4.41 8.64 13.97
CA PHE A 102 5.76 8.97 14.41
C PHE A 102 5.78 10.22 15.28
N SER A 103 5.12 11.29 14.85
CA SER A 103 5.02 12.53 15.62
C SER A 103 4.35 12.31 16.98
N VAL A 104 3.22 11.60 17.02
CA VAL A 104 2.51 11.32 18.27
C VAL A 104 3.36 10.45 19.21
N THR A 105 4.06 9.46 18.67
CA THR A 105 4.93 8.59 19.47
C THR A 105 6.07 9.37 20.09
N ILE A 106 6.74 10.23 19.32
CA ILE A 106 7.81 11.10 19.83
C ILE A 106 7.28 12.05 20.89
N THR A 107 6.19 12.76 20.60
CA THR A 107 5.59 13.71 21.54
C THR A 107 5.19 13.02 22.84
N SER A 108 4.55 11.85 22.76
CA SER A 108 4.17 11.06 23.94
C SER A 108 5.40 10.61 24.75
N PHE A 109 6.45 10.16 24.07
CA PHE A 109 7.70 9.75 24.72
C PHE A 109 8.35 10.91 25.50
N TYR A 110 8.44 12.10 24.90
CA TYR A 110 8.98 13.28 25.59
C TYR A 110 8.09 13.74 26.75
N ILE A 111 6.76 13.69 26.60
CA ILE A 111 5.83 14.01 27.69
C ILE A 111 6.04 13.05 28.86
N LEU A 112 6.18 11.74 28.60
CA LEU A 112 6.41 10.75 29.64
C LEU A 112 7.75 10.97 30.35
N LEU A 113 8.81 11.31 29.62
CA LEU A 113 10.10 11.66 30.23
C LEU A 113 10.00 12.92 31.08
N PHE A 114 9.29 13.94 30.61
CA PHE A 114 9.07 15.18 31.34
C PHE A 114 8.26 14.96 32.62
N ILE A 115 7.17 14.20 32.54
CA ILE A 115 6.36 13.82 33.71
C ILE A 115 7.20 13.00 34.69
N LYS A 116 8.00 12.05 34.21
CA LYS A 116 8.89 11.28 35.07
C LYS A 116 9.88 12.19 35.81
N GLY A 117 10.47 13.16 35.12
CA GLY A 117 11.34 14.16 35.73
C GLY A 117 10.64 15.02 36.78
N LEU A 118 9.43 15.50 36.50
CA LEU A 118 8.62 16.25 37.47
C LEU A 118 8.23 15.40 38.69
N VAL A 119 7.89 14.14 38.48
CA VAL A 119 7.57 13.21 39.56
C VAL A 119 8.81 12.87 40.37
N GLU A 120 10.02 12.86 39.83
CA GLU A 120 11.24 12.62 40.62
C GLU A 120 11.64 13.84 41.46
N ASP A 121 11.16 15.04 41.12
CA ASP A 121 11.43 16.26 41.88
C ASP A 121 10.67 16.27 43.23
N PRO A 122 11.38 16.28 44.37
CA PRO A 122 10.78 16.28 45.69
C PRO A 122 10.00 17.57 46.01
N GLU A 123 10.34 18.71 45.41
CA GLU A 123 9.61 19.97 45.61
C GLU A 123 8.26 19.94 44.89
N PHE A 124 8.23 19.40 43.67
CA PHE A 124 7.00 19.23 42.90
C PHE A 124 6.02 18.29 43.61
N ARG A 125 6.50 17.16 44.16
CA ARG A 125 5.65 16.23 44.93
C ARG A 125 4.98 16.89 46.13
N LYS A 126 5.73 17.72 46.87
CA LYS A 126 5.20 18.42 48.06
C LYS A 126 4.12 19.42 47.65
N ASN A 127 4.40 20.27 46.66
CA ASN A 127 3.45 21.25 46.15
C ASN A 127 2.19 20.58 45.55
N PHE A 128 2.34 19.44 44.88
CA PHE A 128 1.22 18.69 44.30
C PHE A 128 0.34 18.03 45.38
N MET A 129 0.95 17.46 46.42
CA MET A 129 0.21 16.90 47.56
C MET A 129 -0.53 17.99 48.34
N GLU A 130 0.11 19.14 48.56
CA GLU A 130 -0.49 20.31 49.21
C GLU A 130 -1.66 20.85 48.38
N ALA A 131 -1.52 20.94 47.05
CA ALA A 131 -2.61 21.32 46.16
C ALA A 131 -3.79 20.32 46.20
N ILE A 132 -3.53 19.01 46.30
CA ILE A 132 -4.59 18.00 46.46
C ILE A 132 -5.30 18.13 47.80
N GLU A 133 -4.58 18.41 48.88
CA GLU A 133 -5.18 18.65 50.20
C GLU A 133 -6.06 19.90 50.20
N VAL A 134 -5.62 21.00 49.59
CA VAL A 134 -6.42 22.22 49.42
C VAL A 134 -7.68 21.97 48.58
N LEU A 135 -7.59 21.12 47.55
CA LEU A 135 -8.71 20.81 46.65
C LEU A 135 -9.70 19.79 47.26
N LYS A 136 -9.25 18.99 48.24
CA LYS A 136 -10.11 18.13 49.07
C LYS A 136 -10.73 18.85 50.28
N GLY A 137 -10.33 20.10 50.52
CA GLY A 137 -10.87 20.99 51.55
C GLY A 137 -12.24 21.53 51.19
#